data_AF-A0A972UIZ4-F1
#
_entry.id   AF-A0A972UIZ4-F1
#
_cell.length_a   1.000
_cell.length_b   1.000
_cell.length_c   1.000
_cell.angle_alpha   90.00
_cell.angle_beta   90.00
_cell.angle_gamma   90.00
#
_symmetry.space_group_name_H-M   'P 1'
#
loop_
_entity.id
_entity.type
_entity.pdbx_description
1 polymer ?
#
loop_
_entity_poly.entity_id
_entity_poly.type
_entity_poly.pdbx_seq_one_letter_code
_entity_poly.pdbx_strand_id
1 'polypeptide(L)'
;MKRFSSPKKRPRKRPAAKSTAAKSAEEKAWADFVSWCKARNLTAVPTNPWTLATYARWCEPHQRYPALAKTIKAIAKIHTSKSRKRPERHPMVTRTLRLIETRARTKKKTKDAPAALFPEDDIIGTGKPEAPKKNTIKKKPSPTTKKKTLKGLSAGPKLISKRKLKD
;
A
#
# COMPACT_ATOMS: atom_id res chain seq x y z
N MET A 1 1.79 -48.95 42.88
CA MET A 1 0.80 -48.79 41.79
C MET A 1 0.35 -47.32 41.75
N LYS A 2 0.81 -46.52 40.77
CA LYS A 2 0.44 -45.08 40.66
C LYS A 2 -0.62 -44.92 39.56
N ARG A 3 -1.84 -44.52 39.93
CA ARG A 3 -2.96 -44.29 39.01
C ARG A 3 -2.72 -42.97 38.27
N PHE A 4 -2.48 -43.03 36.96
CA PHE A 4 -2.47 -41.85 36.10
C PHE A 4 -3.90 -41.36 35.87
N SER A 5 -4.19 -40.14 36.32
CA SER A 5 -5.46 -39.46 36.12
C SER A 5 -5.54 -38.90 34.70
N SER A 6 -6.55 -39.34 33.92
CA SER A 6 -6.77 -38.93 32.53
C SER A 6 -7.09 -37.43 32.40
N PRO A 7 -6.52 -36.71 31.40
CA PRO A 7 -6.84 -35.31 31.18
C PRO A 7 -8.22 -35.14 30.54
N LYS A 8 -9.12 -34.40 31.20
CA LYS A 8 -10.42 -33.97 30.64
C LYS A 8 -10.20 -33.20 29.33
N LYS A 9 -10.66 -33.76 28.20
CA LYS A 9 -10.70 -33.09 26.89
C LYS A 9 -11.62 -31.86 26.98
N ARG A 10 -11.08 -30.67 26.75
CA ARG A 10 -11.87 -29.43 26.61
C ARG A 10 -12.75 -29.52 25.34
N PRO A 11 -14.04 -29.15 25.41
CA PRO A 11 -14.88 -29.12 24.21
C PRO A 11 -14.40 -28.03 23.24
N ARG A 12 -14.22 -28.39 21.97
CA ARG A 12 -13.93 -27.44 20.89
C ARG A 12 -15.16 -26.55 20.69
N LYS A 13 -15.04 -25.25 20.96
CA LYS A 13 -16.07 -24.25 20.61
C LYS A 13 -16.32 -24.32 19.09
N ARG A 14 -17.49 -24.79 18.68
CA ARG A 14 -17.98 -24.68 17.30
C ARG A 14 -18.29 -23.20 17.02
N PRO A 15 -17.75 -22.56 15.97
CA PRO A 15 -18.16 -21.21 15.61
C PRO A 15 -19.52 -21.28 14.89
N ALA A 16 -20.60 -21.03 15.61
CA ALA A 16 -21.95 -20.94 15.06
C ALA A 16 -22.30 -19.50 14.60
N ALA A 17 -23.18 -19.43 13.58
CA ALA A 17 -24.07 -18.31 13.23
C ALA A 17 -23.54 -17.02 12.57
N LYS A 18 -22.25 -16.87 12.21
CA LYS A 18 -21.77 -15.68 11.46
C LYS A 18 -21.84 -15.81 9.93
N SER A 19 -22.37 -16.90 9.38
CA SER A 19 -22.17 -17.26 7.97
C SER A 19 -23.15 -16.61 7.00
N THR A 20 -24.39 -16.29 7.39
CA THR A 20 -25.41 -15.74 6.48
C THR A 20 -25.23 -14.24 6.24
N ALA A 21 -25.07 -13.46 7.31
CA ALA A 21 -24.82 -12.02 7.21
C ALA A 21 -23.47 -11.68 6.52
N ALA A 22 -22.45 -12.52 6.70
CA ALA A 22 -21.18 -12.35 5.99
C ALA A 22 -21.32 -12.63 4.49
N LYS A 23 -22.11 -13.64 4.10
CA LYS A 23 -22.40 -13.95 2.68
C LYS A 23 -23.16 -12.81 2.01
N SER A 24 -24.19 -12.26 2.65
CA SER A 24 -24.95 -11.14 2.09
C SER A 24 -24.09 -9.89 1.90
N ALA A 25 -23.15 -9.61 2.82
CA ALA A 25 -22.19 -8.53 2.67
C ALA A 25 -21.18 -8.78 1.51
N GLU A 26 -20.75 -10.04 1.32
CA GLU A 26 -19.90 -10.42 0.18
C GLU A 26 -20.63 -10.25 -1.15
N GLU A 27 -21.88 -10.70 -1.24
CA GLU A 27 -22.74 -10.56 -2.43
C GLU A 27 -23.02 -9.09 -2.75
N LYS A 28 -23.30 -8.26 -1.73
CA LYS A 28 -23.47 -6.83 -1.91
C LYS A 28 -22.21 -6.15 -2.45
N ALA A 29 -21.05 -6.44 -1.86
CA ALA A 29 -19.77 -5.89 -2.34
C ALA A 29 -19.47 -6.31 -3.79
N TRP A 30 -19.87 -7.52 -4.17
CA TRP A 30 -19.78 -8.00 -5.55
C TRP A 30 -20.76 -7.29 -6.48
N ALA A 31 -22.02 -7.12 -6.07
CA ALA A 31 -23.02 -6.40 -6.87
C ALA A 31 -22.61 -4.95 -7.13
N ASP A 32 -22.10 -4.26 -6.11
CA ASP A 32 -21.57 -2.89 -6.24
C ASP A 32 -20.40 -2.84 -7.24
N PHE A 33 -19.48 -3.82 -7.16
CA PHE A 33 -18.37 -3.94 -8.10
C PHE A 33 -18.83 -4.21 -9.54
N VAL A 34 -19.80 -5.10 -9.75
CA VAL A 34 -20.36 -5.40 -11.07
C VAL A 34 -21.08 -4.18 -11.64
N SER A 35 -21.87 -3.48 -10.83
CA SER A 35 -22.54 -2.24 -11.23
C SER A 35 -21.52 -1.19 -11.67
N TRP A 36 -20.44 -1.01 -10.89
CA TRP A 36 -19.35 -0.10 -11.21
C TRP A 36 -18.62 -0.47 -12.51
N CYS A 37 -18.43 -1.77 -12.77
CA CYS A 37 -17.83 -2.26 -14.01
C CYS A 37 -18.75 -1.99 -15.21
N LYS A 38 -20.05 -2.30 -15.10
CA LYS A 38 -21.05 -2.06 -16.15
C LYS A 38 -21.12 -0.59 -16.53
N ALA A 39 -21.14 0.30 -15.54
CA ALA A 39 -21.15 1.75 -15.77
C ALA A 39 -19.90 2.27 -16.52
N ARG A 40 -18.83 1.46 -16.65
CA ARG A 40 -17.57 1.82 -17.33
C ARG A 40 -17.29 0.92 -18.54
N ASN A 41 -18.25 0.12 -18.97
CA ASN A 41 -18.09 -0.85 -20.05
C ASN A 41 -16.93 -1.84 -19.82
N LEU A 42 -16.71 -2.22 -18.55
CA LEU A 42 -15.67 -3.17 -18.13
C LEU A 42 -16.27 -4.54 -17.87
N THR A 43 -15.51 -5.59 -18.19
CA THR A 43 -15.89 -6.97 -17.85
C THR A 43 -15.59 -7.26 -16.38
N ALA A 44 -16.63 -7.64 -15.62
CA ALA A 44 -16.46 -8.00 -14.22
C ALA A 44 -15.75 -9.35 -14.04
N VAL A 45 -15.87 -10.28 -14.99
CA VAL A 45 -15.18 -11.59 -14.98
C VAL A 45 -14.69 -11.93 -16.40
N PRO A 46 -13.42 -12.34 -16.59
CA PRO A 46 -12.33 -12.30 -15.63
C PRO A 46 -11.85 -10.87 -15.39
N THR A 47 -11.77 -10.45 -14.12
CA THR A 47 -11.30 -9.10 -13.75
C THR A 47 -9.80 -8.97 -14.06
N ASN A 48 -9.43 -7.99 -14.88
CA ASN A 48 -8.03 -7.55 -14.99
C ASN A 48 -7.60 -6.97 -13.62
N PRO A 49 -6.43 -7.32 -13.06
CA PRO A 49 -5.96 -6.75 -11.80
C PRO A 49 -5.95 -5.21 -11.76
N TRP A 50 -5.77 -4.57 -12.92
CA TRP A 50 -5.92 -3.12 -13.04
C TRP A 50 -7.34 -2.64 -12.71
N THR A 51 -8.38 -3.32 -13.19
CA THR A 51 -9.78 -3.00 -12.88
C THR A 51 -10.06 -3.01 -11.38
N LEU A 52 -9.52 -4.01 -10.67
CA LEU A 52 -9.66 -4.12 -9.23
C LEU A 52 -8.87 -3.01 -8.48
N ALA A 53 -7.69 -2.65 -8.97
CA ALA A 53 -6.90 -1.53 -8.43
C ALA A 53 -7.60 -0.17 -8.65
N THR A 54 -8.19 0.03 -9.83
CA THR A 54 -8.95 1.25 -10.17
C THR A 54 -10.22 1.36 -9.34
N TYR A 55 -10.94 0.25 -9.14
CA TYR A 55 -12.06 0.20 -8.21
C TYR A 55 -11.64 0.58 -6.78
N ALA A 56 -10.52 0.02 -6.30
CA ALA A 56 -9.98 0.36 -4.98
C ALA A 56 -9.71 1.87 -4.84
N ARG A 57 -9.15 2.48 -5.88
CA ARG A 57 -8.88 3.92 -5.94
C ARG A 57 -10.17 4.74 -5.93
N TRP A 58 -11.20 4.30 -6.64
CA TRP A 58 -12.51 4.96 -6.69
C TRP A 58 -13.26 4.90 -5.35
N CYS A 59 -13.09 3.81 -4.59
CA CYS A 59 -13.68 3.68 -3.25
C CYS A 59 -12.94 4.46 -2.15
N GLU A 60 -11.67 4.84 -2.36
CA GLU A 60 -10.85 5.55 -1.36
C GLU A 60 -11.54 6.78 -0.71
N PRO A 61 -12.18 7.71 -1.46
CA PRO A 61 -12.85 8.85 -0.84
C PRO A 61 -14.04 8.47 0.04
N HIS A 62 -14.76 7.39 -0.30
CA HIS A 62 -16.02 7.01 0.35
C HIS A 62 -15.84 6.01 1.49
N GLN A 63 -14.74 5.24 1.51
CA GLN A 63 -14.54 4.15 2.46
C GLN A 63 -13.18 4.25 3.17
N ARG A 64 -13.17 3.94 4.46
CA ARG A 64 -11.92 3.78 5.22
C ARG A 64 -11.16 2.55 4.73
N TYR A 65 -9.83 2.63 4.73
CA TYR A 65 -8.95 1.53 4.31
C TYR A 65 -9.30 0.12 4.87
N PRO A 66 -9.58 -0.07 6.18
CA PRO A 66 -9.92 -1.40 6.69
C PRO A 66 -11.25 -1.96 6.13
N ALA A 67 -12.21 -1.09 5.81
CA ALA A 67 -13.45 -1.51 5.15
C ALA A 67 -13.18 -1.87 3.68
N LEU A 68 -12.40 -1.04 2.98
CA LEU A 68 -11.98 -1.28 1.60
C LEU A 68 -11.20 -2.59 1.43
N ALA A 69 -10.29 -2.90 2.36
CA ALA A 69 -9.54 -4.15 2.33
C ALA A 69 -10.47 -5.38 2.49
N LYS A 70 -11.56 -5.25 3.26
CA LYS A 70 -12.57 -6.32 3.40
C LYS A 70 -13.42 -6.46 2.14
N THR A 71 -13.85 -5.36 1.52
CA THR A 71 -14.64 -5.40 0.27
C THR A 71 -13.84 -6.03 -0.87
N ILE A 72 -12.55 -5.67 -1.03
CA ILE A 72 -11.69 -6.29 -2.05
C ILE A 72 -11.49 -7.79 -1.79
N LYS A 73 -11.32 -8.21 -0.54
CA LYS A 73 -11.23 -9.65 -0.20
C LYS A 73 -12.54 -10.40 -0.51
N ALA A 74 -13.69 -9.78 -0.24
CA ALA A 74 -15.00 -10.35 -0.58
C ALA A 74 -15.17 -10.51 -2.10
N ILE A 75 -14.86 -9.46 -2.87
CA ILE A 75 -14.85 -9.49 -4.34
C ILE A 75 -13.91 -10.59 -4.84
N ALA A 76 -12.70 -10.68 -4.29
CA ALA A 76 -11.72 -11.69 -4.67
C ALA A 76 -12.21 -13.12 -4.41
N LYS A 77 -12.90 -13.36 -3.30
CA LYS A 77 -13.47 -14.68 -2.98
C LYS A 77 -14.52 -15.11 -4.01
N ILE A 78 -15.44 -14.22 -4.36
CA ILE A 78 -16.46 -14.49 -5.39
C ILE A 78 -15.79 -14.64 -6.77
N HIS A 79 -14.78 -13.83 -7.07
CA HIS A 79 -14.01 -13.94 -8.31
C HIS A 79 -13.28 -15.29 -8.41
N THR A 80 -12.68 -15.79 -7.32
CA THR A 80 -12.02 -17.10 -7.32
C THR A 80 -12.99 -18.24 -7.57
N SER A 81 -14.22 -18.13 -7.06
CA SER A 81 -15.29 -19.09 -7.32
C SER A 81 -15.61 -19.17 -8.82
N LYS A 82 -15.65 -18.01 -9.50
CA LYS A 82 -16.03 -17.91 -10.93
C LYS A 82 -14.89 -18.16 -11.93
N SER A 83 -13.68 -17.65 -11.66
CA SER A 83 -12.60 -17.56 -12.66
C SER A 83 -11.34 -18.38 -12.31
N ARG A 84 -11.26 -19.03 -11.14
CA ARG A 84 -10.02 -19.63 -10.56
C ARG A 84 -8.83 -18.67 -10.39
N LYS A 85 -8.77 -17.55 -11.12
CA LYS A 85 -7.74 -16.51 -11.01
C LYS A 85 -7.91 -15.67 -9.75
N ARG A 86 -6.78 -15.26 -9.17
CA ARG A 86 -6.69 -14.45 -7.93
C ARG A 86 -6.18 -13.03 -8.22
N PRO A 87 -7.02 -12.11 -8.73
CA PRO A 87 -6.58 -10.77 -9.09
C PRO A 87 -6.09 -9.96 -7.88
N GLU A 88 -6.56 -10.26 -6.66
CA GLU A 88 -6.16 -9.60 -5.41
C GLU A 88 -4.68 -9.79 -5.04
N ARG A 89 -4.07 -10.91 -5.42
CA ARG A 89 -2.65 -11.19 -5.14
C ARG A 89 -1.70 -10.52 -6.13
N HIS A 90 -2.23 -9.87 -7.16
CA HIS A 90 -1.40 -9.23 -8.16
C HIS A 90 -0.65 -8.02 -7.55
N PRO A 91 0.65 -7.84 -7.84
CA PRO A 91 1.47 -6.80 -7.23
C PRO A 91 0.91 -5.38 -7.45
N MET A 92 0.21 -5.15 -8.56
CA MET A 92 -0.46 -3.88 -8.83
C MET A 92 -1.55 -3.57 -7.79
N VAL A 93 -2.41 -4.55 -7.45
CA VAL A 93 -3.49 -4.37 -6.46
C VAL A 93 -2.88 -4.16 -5.08
N THR A 94 -1.88 -4.96 -4.72
CA THR A 94 -1.17 -4.83 -3.45
C THR A 94 -0.48 -3.46 -3.31
N ARG A 95 0.19 -2.98 -4.36
CA ARG A 95 0.84 -1.66 -4.38
C ARG A 95 -0.19 -0.55 -4.20
N THR A 96 -1.32 -0.63 -4.90
CA THR A 96 -2.40 0.36 -4.79
C THR A 96 -3.01 0.38 -3.38
N LEU A 97 -3.30 -0.79 -2.81
CA LEU A 97 -3.79 -0.88 -1.43
C LEU A 97 -2.80 -0.30 -0.44
N ARG A 98 -1.50 -0.59 -0.58
CA ARG A 98 -0.45 -0.02 0.26
C ARG A 98 -0.37 1.51 0.12
N LEU A 99 -0.51 2.04 -1.09
CA LEU A 99 -0.55 3.49 -1.31
C LEU A 99 -1.77 4.12 -0.61
N ILE A 100 -2.95 3.53 -0.74
CA ILE A 100 -4.16 3.99 -0.06
C ILE A 100 -3.97 3.96 1.46
N GLU A 101 -3.37 2.90 1.99
CA GLU A 101 -3.06 2.78 3.42
C GLU A 101 -2.11 3.89 3.89
N THR A 102 -1.03 4.13 3.14
CA THR A 102 -0.09 5.22 3.47
C THR A 102 -0.79 6.57 3.50
N ARG A 103 -1.66 6.86 2.52
CA ARG A 103 -2.43 8.11 2.46
C ARG A 103 -3.43 8.23 3.60
N ALA A 104 -4.10 7.13 3.97
CA ALA A 104 -5.01 7.12 5.11
C ALA A 104 -4.27 7.41 6.43
N ARG A 105 -3.06 6.86 6.58
CA ARG A 105 -2.20 7.11 7.76
C ARG A 105 -1.66 8.53 7.80
N THR A 106 -1.19 9.08 6.67
CA THR A 106 -0.71 10.47 6.62
C THR A 106 -1.83 11.45 6.87
N LYS A 107 -3.03 11.25 6.30
CA LYS A 107 -4.22 12.08 6.59
C LYS A 107 -4.58 12.12 8.07
N LYS A 108 -4.42 11.00 8.79
CA LYS A 108 -4.62 10.97 10.24
C LYS A 108 -3.56 11.84 10.94
N LYS A 109 -2.28 11.64 10.60
CA LYS A 109 -1.17 12.41 11.17
C LYS A 109 -1.25 13.91 10.89
N THR A 110 -1.61 14.32 9.68
CA THR A 110 -1.74 15.74 9.32
C THR A 110 -2.89 16.43 10.03
N LYS A 111 -3.92 15.68 10.45
CA LYS A 111 -4.99 16.22 11.30
C LYS A 111 -4.46 16.52 12.71
N ASP A 112 -3.56 15.68 13.21
CA ASP A 112 -2.99 15.79 14.55
C ASP A 112 -1.79 16.76 14.61
N ALA A 113 -1.09 16.95 13.49
CA ALA A 113 -0.05 17.94 13.30
C ALA A 113 -0.03 18.34 11.82
N PRO A 114 -0.57 19.52 11.44
CA PRO A 114 -0.54 19.95 10.04
C PRO A 114 0.92 19.91 9.58
N ALA A 115 1.16 19.24 8.45
CA ALA A 115 2.48 19.25 7.86
C ALA A 115 2.77 20.69 7.44
N ALA A 116 3.46 21.44 8.30
CA ALA A 116 3.99 22.74 7.97
C ALA A 116 5.06 22.50 6.90
N LEU A 117 4.62 22.47 5.64
CA LEU A 117 5.49 22.40 4.47
C LEU A 117 6.43 23.61 4.43
N PHE A 118 6.02 24.68 5.11
CA PHE A 118 6.80 25.87 5.41
C PHE A 118 6.62 26.15 6.91
N PRO A 119 7.56 25.74 7.76
CA PRO A 119 7.60 26.21 9.14
C PRO A 119 7.66 27.75 9.13
N GLU A 120 6.87 28.41 9.96
CA GLU A 120 6.85 29.89 10.02
C GLU A 120 8.25 30.46 10.36
N ASP A 121 9.07 29.68 11.08
CA ASP A 121 10.47 30.00 11.41
C ASP A 121 11.37 30.09 10.16
N ASP A 122 11.04 29.39 9.06
CA ASP A 122 11.78 29.47 7.79
C ASP A 122 11.32 30.68 6.94
N ILE A 123 10.09 31.19 7.16
CA ILE A 123 9.50 32.31 6.40
C ILE A 123 9.94 33.64 7.01
N ILE A 124 9.95 33.73 8.35
CA ILE A 124 10.34 34.93 9.08
C ILE A 124 11.83 34.83 9.37
N GLY A 125 12.66 35.22 8.40
CA GLY A 125 14.12 35.22 8.51
C GLY A 125 14.61 36.07 9.69
N THR A 126 14.71 35.48 10.89
CA THR A 126 15.59 35.98 11.94
C THR A 126 16.99 35.49 11.59
N GLY A 127 17.72 36.34 10.88
CA GLY A 127 19.03 36.03 10.31
C GLY A 127 20.08 35.67 11.37
N LYS A 128 20.15 34.39 11.73
CA LYS A 128 21.37 33.82 12.30
C LYS A 128 21.59 32.42 11.71
N PRO A 129 22.61 32.23 10.86
CA PRO A 129 22.94 30.90 10.36
C PRO A 129 23.47 30.06 11.54
N GLU A 130 22.61 29.23 12.15
CA GLU A 130 23.12 28.14 12.99
C GLU A 130 23.84 27.16 12.07
N ALA A 131 25.17 27.15 12.19
CA ALA A 131 26.02 26.18 11.53
C ALA A 131 25.53 24.75 11.86
N PRO A 132 25.52 23.82 10.88
CA PRO A 132 25.08 22.46 11.12
C PRO A 132 25.98 21.81 12.16
N LYS A 133 25.42 21.48 13.33
CA LYS A 133 26.08 20.68 14.37
C LYS A 133 26.44 19.32 13.76
N LYS A 134 27.72 19.15 13.40
CA LYS A 134 28.30 17.85 13.02
C LYS A 134 28.18 16.91 14.21
N ASN A 135 27.15 16.05 14.22
CA ASN A 135 27.12 14.89 15.08
C ASN A 135 28.24 13.94 14.65
N THR A 136 29.40 14.04 15.29
CA THR A 136 30.50 13.09 15.15
C THR A 136 30.12 11.78 15.80
N ILE A 137 29.52 10.87 15.02
CA ILE A 137 29.46 9.45 15.36
C ILE A 137 30.88 8.91 15.19
N LYS A 138 31.61 8.72 16.29
CA LYS A 138 32.90 8.01 16.30
C LYS A 138 32.66 6.55 15.88
N LYS A 139 32.98 6.19 14.63
CA LYS A 139 33.07 4.80 14.18
C LYS A 139 34.52 4.34 14.20
N LYS A 140 34.79 3.29 14.98
CA LYS A 140 36.04 2.51 14.95
C LYS A 140 36.24 1.90 13.55
N PRO A 141 37.48 1.74 13.06
CA PRO A 141 37.74 1.18 11.74
C PRO A 141 37.61 -0.35 11.79
N SER A 142 36.93 -0.93 10.80
CA SER A 142 37.03 -2.36 10.46
C SER A 142 37.03 -2.51 8.93
N PRO A 143 37.63 -3.59 8.38
CA PRO A 143 38.30 -3.54 7.09
C PRO A 143 37.39 -3.85 5.89
N THR A 144 37.66 -3.12 4.82
CA THR A 144 37.41 -3.37 3.39
C THR A 144 36.30 -4.36 3.00
N THR A 145 35.15 -3.82 2.63
CA THR A 145 34.28 -4.43 1.60
C THR A 145 33.94 -3.37 0.58
N LYS A 146 34.44 -3.52 -0.65
CA LYS A 146 34.26 -2.55 -1.76
C LYS A 146 32.77 -2.39 -2.07
N LYS A 147 32.16 -1.30 -1.59
CA LYS A 147 30.81 -0.90 -2.01
C LYS A 147 30.89 -0.38 -3.44
N LYS A 148 30.18 -1.02 -4.36
CA LYS A 148 29.93 -0.49 -5.71
C LYS A 148 29.24 0.87 -5.56
N THR A 149 29.94 1.95 -5.90
CA THR A 149 29.37 3.29 -5.99
C THR A 149 28.35 3.28 -7.12
N LEU A 150 27.07 3.42 -6.78
CA LEU A 150 26.03 3.71 -7.77
C LEU A 150 26.41 5.02 -8.46
N LYS A 151 26.55 4.95 -9.79
CA LYS A 151 26.94 6.06 -10.64
C LYS A 151 25.84 7.12 -10.54
N GLY A 152 26.11 8.22 -9.84
CA GLY A 152 25.17 9.33 -9.70
C GLY A 152 24.80 9.90 -11.07
N LEU A 153 23.58 10.42 -11.18
CA LEU A 153 23.16 11.20 -12.34
C LEU A 153 24.09 12.42 -12.45
N SER A 154 24.73 12.59 -13.60
CA SER A 154 25.63 13.71 -13.89
C SER A 154 24.89 15.03 -13.66
N ALA A 155 25.46 15.91 -12.84
CA ALA A 155 24.89 17.22 -12.52
C ALA A 155 24.89 18.19 -13.71
N GLY A 156 25.64 17.90 -14.78
CA GLY A 156 25.69 18.71 -15.99
C GLY A 156 25.14 17.98 -17.22
N PRO A 157 24.45 18.69 -18.14
CA PRO A 157 24.08 18.15 -19.44
C PRO A 157 25.34 17.82 -20.24
N LYS A 158 25.36 16.68 -20.93
CA LYS A 158 26.46 16.32 -21.83
C LYS A 158 26.43 17.24 -23.05
N LEU A 159 27.39 18.15 -23.15
CA LEU A 159 27.64 18.91 -24.37
C LEU A 159 28.25 17.98 -25.42
N ILE A 160 27.53 17.79 -26.53
CA ILE A 160 28.00 17.03 -27.68
C ILE A 160 28.63 18.02 -28.66
N SER A 161 29.90 17.82 -29.01
CA SER A 161 30.54 18.59 -30.08
C SER A 161 29.93 18.20 -31.43
N LYS A 162 29.41 19.19 -32.17
CA LYS A 162 28.91 18.98 -33.53
C LYS A 162 30.12 18.81 -34.46
N ARG A 163 30.22 17.66 -35.11
CA ARG A 163 31.17 17.45 -36.21
C ARG A 163 30.86 18.46 -37.32
N LYS A 164 31.85 19.21 -37.78
CA LYS A 164 31.69 20.12 -38.92
C LYS A 164 31.35 19.27 -40.15
N LEU A 165 30.21 19.57 -40.79
CA LEU A 165 29.97 19.12 -42.16
C LEU A 165 31.06 19.74 -43.03
N LYS A 166 31.67 18.93 -43.88
CA LYS A 166 32.55 19.41 -44.95
C LYS A 166 31.65 19.70 -46.15
N ASP A 167 31.85 20.88 -46.73
CA ASP A 167 30.99 21.48 -47.76
C ASP A 167 30.73 20.55 -48.95
#